data_AF-A0A2N2Q1C7-F1
#
_entry.id   AF-A0A2N2Q1C7-F1
#
_cell.length_a   1.000
_cell.length_b   1.000
_cell.length_c   1.000
_cell.angle_alpha   90.00
_cell.angle_beta   90.00
_cell.angle_gamma   90.00
#
_symmetry.space_group_name_H-M   'P 1'
#
loop_
_entity.id
_entity.type
_entity.pdbx_description
1 polymer ?
#
loop_
_entity_poly.entity_id
_entity_poly.type
_entity_poly.pdbx_seq_one_letter_code
_entity_poly.pdbx_strand_id
1 'polypeptide(L)'
;MLKAVKMSHETEKEVPMQSVSLDIWDKKYRLKTKQGECLDKTMDDTYRRVARALADAEDTEEKRALWYEKFVWALRRGAIPAGRITSNAGALEHKPATSTINCTVSGTVEDSMDGILEKVHEAGLTLKAGCGIGYEFSTLRPKGAFVAGAGAYTSGPLSFMDIYDKMCFTVSSAGGRRGAQMATFDISHPDVTDFIKAKREAGRLRQFNLSCL
;
A
#
# COMPACT_ATOMS: atom_id res chain seq x y z
N MET A 1 8.97 -39.65 2.36
CA MET A 1 7.63 -40.06 2.87
C MET A 1 7.29 -39.18 4.06
N LEU A 2 6.57 -38.07 3.84
CA LEU A 2 6.01 -37.27 4.93
C LEU A 2 4.89 -38.11 5.59
N LYS A 3 5.08 -38.49 6.86
CA LYS A 3 4.06 -39.19 7.64
C LYS A 3 2.82 -38.29 7.73
N ALA A 4 1.70 -38.79 7.22
CA ALA A 4 0.40 -38.17 7.38
C ALA A 4 0.12 -38.00 8.89
N VAL A 5 -0.01 -36.74 9.32
CA VAL A 5 -0.58 -36.42 10.63
C VAL A 5 -2.00 -36.98 10.60
N LYS A 6 -2.29 -37.95 11.48
CA LYS A 6 -3.65 -38.43 11.73
C LYS A 6 -4.49 -37.22 12.17
N MET A 7 -5.33 -36.72 11.27
CA MET A 7 -6.33 -35.72 11.62
C MET A 7 -7.35 -36.41 12.51
N SER A 8 -7.32 -36.12 13.82
CA SER A 8 -8.42 -36.45 14.71
C SER A 8 -9.67 -35.73 14.19
N HIS A 9 -10.79 -36.45 14.04
CA HIS A 9 -12.11 -35.88 13.82
C HIS A 9 -12.61 -35.19 15.11
N GLU A 10 -11.84 -34.26 15.65
CA GLU A 10 -12.42 -33.23 16.51
C GLU A 10 -13.17 -32.31 15.55
N THR A 11 -14.47 -32.18 15.77
CA THR A 11 -15.30 -31.17 15.12
C THR A 11 -14.64 -29.84 15.39
N GLU A 12 -13.93 -29.28 14.40
CA GLU A 12 -13.34 -27.94 14.51
C GLU A 12 -14.46 -27.03 14.99
N LYS A 13 -14.36 -26.52 16.23
CA LYS A 13 -15.32 -25.55 16.75
C LYS A 13 -15.25 -24.35 15.83
N GLU A 14 -16.24 -24.22 14.96
CA GLU A 14 -16.33 -23.11 14.03
C GLU A 14 -16.46 -21.83 14.85
N VAL A 15 -15.40 -21.01 14.84
CA VAL A 15 -15.42 -19.71 15.51
C VAL A 15 -16.24 -18.78 14.64
N PRO A 16 -17.42 -18.31 15.10
CA PRO A 16 -18.25 -17.44 14.28
C PRO A 16 -17.54 -16.12 14.03
N MET A 17 -17.74 -15.56 12.84
CA MET A 17 -17.20 -14.24 12.53
C MET A 17 -17.80 -13.16 13.42
N GLN A 18 -16.94 -12.26 13.91
CA GLN A 18 -17.37 -11.09 14.66
C GLN A 18 -18.14 -10.13 13.75
N SER A 19 -19.15 -9.47 14.29
CA SER A 19 -19.95 -8.47 13.54
C SER A 19 -19.10 -7.35 12.94
N VAL A 20 -18.06 -6.91 13.68
CA VAL A 20 -17.10 -5.91 13.19
C VAL A 20 -16.30 -6.43 11.99
N SER A 21 -15.92 -7.71 11.98
CA SER A 21 -15.22 -8.31 10.83
C SER A 21 -16.09 -8.32 9.58
N LEU A 22 -17.39 -8.62 9.73
CA LEU A 22 -18.35 -8.57 8.63
C LEU A 22 -18.57 -7.14 8.12
N ASP A 23 -18.66 -6.16 9.01
CA ASP A 23 -18.78 -4.74 8.63
C ASP A 23 -17.55 -4.23 7.88
N ILE A 24 -16.34 -4.58 8.35
CA ILE A 24 -15.09 -4.23 7.68
C ILE A 24 -15.02 -4.91 6.30
N TRP A 25 -15.37 -6.19 6.22
CA TRP A 25 -15.42 -6.90 4.95
C TRP A 25 -16.36 -6.22 3.95
N ASP A 26 -17.61 -5.94 4.34
CA ASP A 26 -18.59 -5.31 3.45
C ASP A 26 -18.12 -3.92 2.95
N LYS A 27 -17.49 -3.13 3.83
CA LYS A 27 -17.05 -1.77 3.50
C LYS A 27 -15.74 -1.71 2.71
N LYS A 28 -14.82 -2.65 2.93
CA LYS A 28 -13.42 -2.54 2.45
C LYS A 28 -12.99 -3.62 1.47
N TYR A 29 -13.57 -4.81 1.51
CA TYR A 29 -13.06 -5.98 0.78
C TYR A 29 -14.09 -6.62 -0.15
N ARG A 30 -15.38 -6.50 0.16
CA ARG A 30 -16.47 -6.97 -0.67
C ARG A 30 -16.46 -6.24 -2.01
N LEU A 31 -16.36 -6.99 -3.10
CA LEU A 31 -16.41 -6.41 -4.43
C LEU A 31 -17.84 -5.93 -4.74
N LYS A 32 -17.95 -4.67 -5.16
CA LYS A 32 -19.20 -4.03 -5.56
C LYS A 32 -19.03 -3.36 -6.93
N THR A 33 -20.09 -3.32 -7.73
CA THR A 33 -20.14 -2.53 -8.96
C THR A 33 -20.17 -1.03 -8.64
N LYS A 34 -20.02 -0.18 -9.67
CA LYS A 34 -20.13 1.28 -9.52
C LYS A 34 -21.51 1.72 -9.00
N GLN A 35 -22.55 0.94 -9.29
CA GLN A 35 -23.93 1.15 -8.85
C GLN A 35 -24.19 0.61 -7.43
N GLY A 36 -23.17 0.04 -6.78
CA GLY A 36 -23.26 -0.48 -5.42
C GLY A 36 -23.77 -1.91 -5.31
N GLU A 37 -24.00 -2.60 -6.44
CA GLU A 37 -24.40 -4.01 -6.42
C GLU A 37 -23.25 -4.86 -5.88
N CYS A 38 -23.54 -5.70 -4.89
CA CYS A 38 -22.55 -6.60 -4.31
C CYS A 38 -22.33 -7.80 -5.22
N LEU A 39 -21.12 -7.92 -5.79
CA LEU A 39 -20.73 -9.07 -6.62
C LEU A 39 -20.32 -10.26 -5.75
N ASP A 40 -19.48 -10.02 -4.75
CA ASP A 40 -19.23 -11.01 -3.71
C ASP A 40 -20.47 -11.04 -2.81
N LYS A 41 -21.27 -12.13 -2.83
CA LYS A 41 -22.47 -12.23 -1.97
C LYS A 41 -22.09 -12.59 -0.54
N THR A 42 -21.04 -13.39 -0.40
CA THR A 42 -20.47 -13.88 0.87
C THR A 42 -18.96 -13.65 0.90
N MET A 43 -18.37 -13.75 2.09
CA MET A 43 -16.91 -13.67 2.24
C MET A 43 -16.19 -14.84 1.54
N ASP A 44 -16.84 -15.99 1.43
CA ASP A 44 -16.33 -17.13 0.68
C ASP A 44 -16.26 -16.85 -0.83
N ASP A 45 -17.16 -16.00 -1.37
CA ASP A 45 -17.06 -15.53 -2.75
C ASP A 45 -15.84 -14.63 -2.95
N THR A 46 -15.52 -13.77 -1.97
CA THR A 46 -14.25 -13.03 -1.95
C THR A 46 -13.07 -13.98 -1.97
N TYR A 47 -13.09 -15.06 -1.19
CA TYR A 47 -12.01 -16.05 -1.19
C TYR A 47 -11.87 -16.75 -2.54
N ARG A 48 -12.97 -17.20 -3.14
CA ARG A 48 -12.95 -17.81 -4.48
C ARG A 48 -12.42 -16.86 -5.55
N ARG A 49 -12.86 -15.60 -5.55
CA ARG A 49 -12.37 -14.57 -6.47
C ARG A 49 -10.86 -14.37 -6.34
N VAL A 50 -10.36 -14.22 -5.12
CA VAL A 50 -8.92 -14.05 -4.86
C VAL A 50 -8.15 -15.31 -5.27
N ALA A 51 -8.62 -16.50 -4.89
CA ALA A 51 -8.00 -17.77 -5.26
C ALA A 51 -7.92 -17.96 -6.78
N ARG A 52 -8.97 -17.61 -7.51
CA ARG A 52 -8.99 -17.64 -8.98
C ARG A 52 -7.93 -16.73 -9.55
N ALA A 53 -7.93 -15.45 -9.14
CA ALA A 53 -6.95 -14.48 -9.62
C ALA A 53 -5.50 -14.87 -9.33
N LEU A 54 -5.23 -15.53 -8.20
CA LEU A 54 -3.91 -16.07 -7.88
C LEU A 54 -3.55 -17.28 -8.76
N ALA A 55 -4.51 -18.20 -8.96
CA ALA A 55 -4.29 -19.40 -9.76
C ALA A 55 -4.06 -19.07 -11.24
N ASP A 56 -4.68 -18.02 -11.78
CA ASP A 56 -4.57 -17.62 -13.19
C ASP A 56 -3.14 -17.19 -13.59
N ALA A 57 -2.26 -16.95 -12.61
CA ALA A 57 -0.84 -16.70 -12.84
C ALA A 57 -0.06 -17.96 -13.31
N GLU A 58 -0.63 -19.15 -13.14
CA GLU A 58 -0.02 -20.42 -13.54
C GLU A 58 -0.12 -20.65 -15.05
N ASP A 59 0.85 -21.38 -15.60
CA ASP A 59 1.02 -21.51 -17.06
C ASP A 59 -0.05 -22.37 -17.75
N THR A 60 -0.54 -23.43 -17.09
CA THR A 60 -1.42 -24.42 -17.71
C THR A 60 -2.78 -24.51 -17.00
N GLU A 61 -3.81 -24.92 -17.74
CA GLU A 61 -5.16 -25.10 -17.22
C GLU A 61 -5.19 -26.09 -16.03
N GLU A 62 -4.41 -27.17 -16.12
CA GLU A 62 -4.30 -28.19 -15.07
C GLU A 62 -3.68 -27.61 -13.80
N LYS A 63 -2.62 -26.79 -13.94
CA LYS A 63 -2.01 -26.10 -12.80
C LYS A 63 -2.95 -25.07 -12.20
N ARG A 64 -3.64 -24.28 -13.03
CA ARG A 64 -4.65 -23.30 -12.59
C ARG A 64 -5.75 -23.98 -11.78
N ALA A 65 -6.30 -25.10 -12.26
CA ALA A 65 -7.32 -25.86 -11.54
C ALA A 65 -6.79 -26.42 -10.21
N LEU A 66 -5.59 -27.01 -10.22
CA LEU A 66 -4.94 -27.55 -9.02
C LEU A 66 -4.70 -26.48 -7.95
N TRP A 67 -4.15 -25.32 -8.35
CA TRP A 67 -3.81 -24.25 -7.43
C TRP A 67 -5.02 -23.47 -6.95
N TYR A 68 -6.05 -23.30 -7.78
CA TYR A 68 -7.32 -22.72 -7.37
C TYR A 68 -7.89 -23.42 -6.14
N GLU A 69 -8.00 -24.77 -6.18
CA GLU A 69 -8.52 -25.54 -5.05
C GLU A 69 -7.65 -25.40 -3.79
N LYS A 70 -6.32 -25.38 -3.97
CA LYS A 70 -5.37 -25.19 -2.86
C LYS A 70 -5.47 -23.79 -2.24
N PHE A 71 -5.63 -22.74 -3.06
CA PHE A 71 -5.77 -21.38 -2.58
C PHE A 71 -7.11 -21.16 -1.87
N VAL A 72 -8.21 -21.71 -2.39
CA VAL A 72 -9.50 -21.68 -1.69
C VAL A 72 -9.39 -22.38 -0.33
N TRP A 73 -8.77 -23.57 -0.29
CA TRP A 73 -8.53 -24.32 0.94
C TRP A 73 -7.72 -23.51 1.96
N ALA A 74 -6.68 -22.81 1.51
CA ALA A 74 -5.79 -22.03 2.36
C ALA A 74 -6.47 -20.76 2.91
N LEU A 75 -7.18 -20.01 2.05
CA LEU A 75 -7.89 -18.79 2.43
C LEU A 75 -8.96 -19.07 3.50
N ARG A 76 -9.72 -20.15 3.34
CA ARG A 76 -10.72 -20.60 4.33
C ARG A 76 -10.12 -20.98 5.68
N ARG A 77 -8.83 -21.35 5.71
CA ARG A 77 -8.08 -21.71 6.92
C ARG A 77 -7.21 -20.58 7.47
N GLY A 78 -7.44 -19.35 7.01
CA GLY A 78 -6.82 -18.16 7.60
C GLY A 78 -5.50 -17.73 6.96
N ALA A 79 -5.08 -18.32 5.83
CA ALA A 79 -3.99 -17.78 5.02
C ALA A 79 -4.47 -16.54 4.26
N ILE A 80 -4.71 -15.43 4.97
CA ILE A 80 -5.31 -14.21 4.42
C ILE A 80 -4.22 -13.30 3.86
N PRO A 81 -4.26 -12.94 2.56
CA PRO A 81 -3.28 -12.04 1.96
C PRO A 81 -3.51 -10.59 2.43
N ALA A 82 -2.54 -9.73 2.13
CA ALA A 82 -2.63 -8.32 2.49
C ALA A 82 -3.84 -7.63 1.84
N GLY A 83 -4.36 -6.59 2.48
CA GLY A 83 -5.67 -6.03 2.13
C GLY A 83 -5.83 -5.51 0.69
N ARG A 84 -4.75 -5.13 -0.02
CA ARG A 84 -4.88 -4.73 -1.45
C ARG A 84 -5.08 -5.92 -2.36
N ILE A 85 -4.42 -7.04 -2.07
CA ILE A 85 -4.65 -8.31 -2.76
C ILE A 85 -6.12 -8.71 -2.58
N THR A 86 -6.63 -8.72 -1.34
CA THR A 86 -8.04 -9.09 -1.08
C THR A 86 -9.05 -8.17 -1.78
N SER A 87 -8.80 -6.86 -1.76
CA SER A 87 -9.70 -5.84 -2.35
C SER A 87 -9.70 -5.84 -3.89
N ASN A 88 -8.56 -6.13 -4.52
CA ASN A 88 -8.33 -5.79 -5.93
C ASN A 88 -8.05 -7.00 -6.83
N ALA A 89 -7.61 -8.14 -6.30
CA ALA A 89 -7.39 -9.34 -7.11
C ALA A 89 -8.70 -9.82 -7.75
N GLY A 90 -8.72 -10.01 -9.07
CA GLY A 90 -9.93 -10.39 -9.80
C GLY A 90 -11.00 -9.29 -9.90
N ALA A 91 -10.64 -8.02 -9.65
CA ALA A 91 -11.58 -6.88 -9.69
C ALA A 91 -11.33 -5.90 -10.85
N LEU A 92 -10.47 -6.24 -11.82
CA LEU A 92 -9.99 -5.30 -12.85
C LEU A 92 -11.13 -4.64 -13.64
N GLU A 93 -12.20 -5.37 -13.94
CA GLU A 93 -13.36 -4.85 -14.67
C GLU A 93 -14.03 -3.67 -13.93
N HIS A 94 -14.04 -3.69 -12.60
CA HIS A 94 -14.70 -2.67 -11.77
C HIS A 94 -13.72 -1.68 -11.13
N LYS A 95 -12.46 -2.07 -10.98
CA LYS A 95 -11.36 -1.29 -10.36
C LYS A 95 -10.09 -1.31 -11.24
N PRO A 96 -10.14 -0.81 -12.49
CA PRO A 96 -9.07 -1.01 -13.48
C PRO A 96 -7.76 -0.30 -13.15
N ALA A 97 -7.80 0.78 -12.35
CA ALA A 97 -6.64 1.58 -11.99
C ALA A 97 -6.21 1.35 -10.53
N THR A 98 -6.17 0.09 -10.10
CA THR A 98 -5.75 -0.28 -8.72
C THR A 98 -4.66 -1.34 -8.73
N SER A 99 -3.81 -1.32 -7.71
CA SER A 99 -2.72 -2.29 -7.55
C SER A 99 -3.07 -3.38 -6.55
N THR A 100 -2.53 -4.59 -6.75
CA THR A 100 -2.51 -5.66 -5.72
C THR A 100 -1.30 -5.53 -4.79
N ILE A 101 -0.37 -4.62 -5.06
CA ILE A 101 0.81 -4.37 -4.22
C ILE A 101 0.44 -3.42 -3.08
N ASN A 102 0.89 -3.77 -1.87
CA ASN A 102 0.68 -2.96 -0.68
C ASN A 102 1.80 -1.95 -0.44
N CYS A 103 3.05 -2.40 -0.55
CA CYS A 103 4.23 -1.65 -0.13
C CYS A 103 5.14 -1.39 -1.32
N THR A 104 5.57 -0.15 -1.49
CA THR A 104 6.56 0.25 -2.48
C THR A 104 7.61 1.15 -1.84
N VAL A 105 8.76 1.26 -2.49
CA VAL A 105 9.81 2.21 -2.16
C VAL A 105 10.08 3.02 -3.43
N SER A 106 10.14 4.34 -3.29
CA SER A 106 10.52 5.23 -4.38
C SER A 106 11.93 4.91 -4.84
N GLY A 107 12.21 5.12 -6.12
CA GLY A 107 13.60 5.30 -6.57
C GLY A 107 14.24 6.52 -5.92
N THR A 108 15.54 6.69 -6.16
CA THR A 108 16.33 7.84 -5.69
C THR A 108 15.63 9.15 -6.06
N VAL A 109 15.51 10.05 -5.07
CA VAL A 109 15.06 11.43 -5.31
C VAL A 109 16.29 12.23 -5.70
N GLU A 110 16.46 12.50 -6.99
CA GLU A 110 17.60 13.26 -7.50
C GLU A 110 17.54 14.71 -6.99
N ASP A 111 18.69 15.28 -6.61
CA ASP A 111 18.83 16.64 -6.05
C ASP A 111 18.71 17.73 -7.13
N SER A 112 17.55 17.78 -7.78
CA SER A 112 17.14 18.75 -8.79
C SER A 112 15.63 18.96 -8.74
N MET A 113 15.13 20.09 -9.25
CA MET A 113 13.69 20.35 -9.26
C MET A 113 12.92 19.32 -10.11
N ASP A 114 13.46 18.95 -11.27
CA ASP A 114 12.82 17.93 -12.13
C ASP A 114 12.80 16.57 -11.43
N GLY A 115 13.91 16.15 -10.82
CA GLY A 115 13.99 14.90 -10.06
C GLY A 115 13.02 14.85 -8.89
N ILE A 116 12.89 15.95 -8.14
CA ILE A 116 11.95 16.06 -7.02
C ILE A 116 10.50 15.96 -7.53
N LEU A 117 10.14 16.74 -8.54
CA LEU A 117 8.76 16.82 -9.02
C LEU A 117 8.31 15.57 -9.79
N GLU A 118 9.22 14.93 -10.52
CA GLU A 118 8.96 13.63 -11.15
C GLU A 118 8.63 12.57 -10.10
N LYS A 119 9.40 12.51 -9.00
CA LYS A 119 9.12 11.59 -7.89
C LYS A 119 7.84 11.94 -7.12
N VAL A 120 7.46 13.21 -7.02
CA VAL A 120 6.12 13.61 -6.50
C VAL A 120 5.01 13.07 -7.41
N HIS A 121 5.18 13.13 -8.73
CA HIS A 121 4.20 12.63 -9.69
C HIS A 121 4.06 11.10 -9.61
N GLU A 122 5.17 10.36 -9.61
CA GLU A 122 5.19 8.89 -9.41
C GLU A 122 4.52 8.49 -8.09
N ALA A 123 4.83 9.22 -7.02
CA ALA A 123 4.21 9.03 -5.71
C ALA A 123 2.69 9.20 -5.74
N GLY A 124 2.20 10.25 -6.41
CA GLY A 124 0.77 10.50 -6.57
C GLY A 124 0.04 9.36 -7.29
N LEU A 125 0.63 8.85 -8.38
CA LEU A 125 0.08 7.70 -9.11
C LEU A 125 0.09 6.42 -8.26
N THR A 126 1.17 6.19 -7.52
CA THR A 126 1.32 5.05 -6.61
C THR A 126 0.27 5.05 -5.51
N LEU A 127 0.06 6.20 -4.86
CA LEU A 127 -0.96 6.39 -3.83
C LEU A 127 -2.38 6.27 -4.40
N LYS A 128 -2.62 6.82 -5.61
CA LYS A 128 -3.91 6.70 -6.32
C LYS A 128 -4.25 5.24 -6.61
N ALA A 129 -3.26 4.43 -7.00
CA ALA A 129 -3.43 2.99 -7.21
C ALA A 129 -3.67 2.21 -5.89
N GLY A 130 -3.45 2.86 -4.74
CA GLY A 130 -3.74 2.36 -3.40
C GLY A 130 -2.53 1.82 -2.63
N CYS A 131 -1.32 1.90 -3.17
CA CYS A 131 -0.10 1.48 -2.50
C CYS A 131 0.28 2.47 -1.38
N GLY A 132 1.01 2.00 -0.37
CA GLY A 132 1.84 2.86 0.48
C GLY A 132 3.26 2.93 -0.07
N ILE A 133 3.95 4.05 0.16
CA ILE A 133 5.25 4.34 -0.46
C ILE A 133 6.25 4.92 0.54
N GLY A 134 7.49 4.44 0.49
CA GLY A 134 8.64 4.96 1.24
C GLY A 134 9.59 5.79 0.39
N TYR A 135 10.30 6.73 1.00
CA TYR A 135 11.29 7.60 0.34
C TYR A 135 12.52 7.77 1.22
N GLU A 136 13.67 7.98 0.58
CA GLU A 136 14.89 8.46 1.22
C GLU A 136 15.13 9.91 0.77
N PHE A 137 15.17 10.86 1.73
CA PHE A 137 15.25 12.29 1.44
C PHE A 137 16.64 12.91 1.68
N SER A 138 17.60 12.16 2.23
CA SER A 138 18.96 12.66 2.48
C SER A 138 19.82 12.79 1.23
N THR A 139 19.29 12.44 0.07
CA THR A 139 19.89 12.75 -1.24
C THR A 139 19.82 14.23 -1.57
N LEU A 140 18.86 14.95 -0.99
CA LEU A 140 18.65 16.37 -1.24
C LEU A 140 19.63 17.22 -0.45
N ARG A 141 20.18 18.28 -1.07
CA ARG A 141 21.16 19.15 -0.41
C ARG A 141 20.57 19.86 0.82
N PRO A 142 21.38 20.15 1.85
CA PRO A 142 20.89 20.72 3.10
C PRO A 142 20.37 22.15 2.92
N LYS A 143 19.51 22.57 3.85
CA LYS A 143 18.99 23.94 3.92
C LYS A 143 20.13 24.95 3.94
N GLY A 144 19.99 26.00 3.13
CA GLY A 144 21.02 27.03 2.99
C GLY A 144 22.16 26.68 2.03
N ALA A 145 22.15 25.49 1.41
CA ALA A 145 23.09 25.20 0.32
C ALA A 145 22.78 26.05 -0.92
N PHE A 146 23.83 26.46 -1.63
CA PHE A 146 23.70 27.29 -2.83
C PHE A 146 23.18 26.49 -4.02
N VAL A 147 22.33 27.12 -4.84
CA VAL A 147 21.73 26.56 -6.05
C VAL A 147 22.18 27.40 -7.24
N ALA A 148 23.22 26.93 -7.94
CA ALA A 148 23.86 27.67 -9.02
C ALA A 148 22.87 28.12 -10.12
N GLY A 149 21.96 27.23 -10.55
CA GLY A 149 20.98 27.54 -11.59
C GLY A 149 19.96 28.62 -11.22
N ALA A 150 19.68 28.80 -9.91
CA ALA A 150 18.74 29.80 -9.41
C ALA A 150 19.42 31.05 -8.85
N GLY A 151 20.75 31.03 -8.65
CA GLY A 151 21.48 32.10 -7.95
C GLY A 151 21.01 32.33 -6.51
N ALA A 152 20.43 31.31 -5.87
CA ALA A 152 19.75 31.41 -4.58
C ALA A 152 20.14 30.25 -3.65
N TYR A 153 19.60 30.26 -2.43
CA TYR A 153 19.82 29.22 -1.43
C TYR A 153 18.57 28.35 -1.27
N THR A 154 18.76 27.04 -1.12
CA THR A 154 17.64 26.11 -0.97
C THR A 154 17.00 26.17 0.42
N SER A 155 15.73 25.78 0.48
CA SER A 155 14.98 25.60 1.74
C SER A 155 15.24 24.23 2.41
N GLY A 156 15.97 23.34 1.74
CA GLY A 156 16.35 22.02 2.24
C GLY A 156 15.27 20.95 2.08
N PRO A 157 15.56 19.69 2.47
CA PRO A 157 14.73 18.53 2.15
C PRO A 157 13.32 18.60 2.77
N LEU A 158 13.20 19.10 4.01
CA LEU A 158 11.92 19.15 4.73
C LEU A 158 10.87 20.02 4.04
N SER A 159 11.29 21.09 3.35
CA SER A 159 10.39 21.95 2.57
C SER A 159 9.80 21.20 1.38
N PHE A 160 10.63 20.39 0.70
CA PHE A 160 10.15 19.53 -0.38
C PHE A 160 9.25 18.41 0.14
N MET A 161 9.53 17.85 1.33
CA MET A 161 8.62 16.89 1.97
C MET A 161 7.21 17.44 2.20
N ASP A 162 7.05 18.75 2.39
CA ASP A 162 5.72 19.38 2.51
C ASP A 162 4.93 19.26 1.19
N ILE A 163 5.59 19.28 0.02
CA ILE A 163 4.94 19.03 -1.28
C ILE A 163 4.37 17.61 -1.31
N TYR A 164 5.14 16.61 -0.89
CA TYR A 164 4.69 15.22 -0.82
C TYR A 164 3.55 15.04 0.20
N ASP A 165 3.60 15.72 1.34
CA ASP A 165 2.53 15.67 2.35
C ASP A 165 1.21 16.19 1.78
N LYS A 166 1.24 17.35 1.12
CA LYS A 166 0.06 17.96 0.48
C LYS A 166 -0.45 17.14 -0.70
N MET A 167 0.45 16.61 -1.52
CA MET A 167 0.08 15.69 -2.60
C MET A 167 -0.64 14.47 -2.03
N CYS A 168 -0.09 13.81 -1.01
CA CYS A 168 -0.69 12.62 -0.43
C CYS A 168 -2.05 12.92 0.20
N PHE A 169 -2.17 14.03 0.92
CA PHE A 169 -3.45 14.47 1.48
C PHE A 169 -4.51 14.66 0.39
N THR A 170 -4.13 15.27 -0.72
CA THR A 170 -5.03 15.53 -1.86
C THR A 170 -5.44 14.22 -2.54
N VAL A 171 -4.48 13.33 -2.87
CA VAL A 171 -4.79 12.04 -3.53
C VAL A 171 -5.64 11.14 -2.63
N SER A 172 -5.39 11.16 -1.31
CA SER A 172 -6.18 10.42 -0.33
C SER A 172 -7.66 10.81 -0.30
N SER A 173 -7.99 12.04 -0.71
CA SER A 173 -9.37 12.51 -0.77
C SER A 173 -10.15 11.92 -1.96
N ALA A 174 -9.45 11.44 -3.00
CA ALA A 174 -10.03 10.92 -4.23
C ALA A 174 -10.34 9.41 -4.19
N GLY A 175 -10.01 8.70 -3.10
CA GLY A 175 -10.17 7.24 -2.99
C GLY A 175 -10.60 6.78 -1.60
N GLY A 176 -11.15 5.55 -1.51
CA GLY A 176 -11.74 5.01 -0.26
C GLY A 176 -10.78 4.69 0.90
N ARG A 177 -9.50 5.07 0.79
CA ARG A 177 -8.47 4.84 1.81
C ARG A 177 -7.46 5.97 1.84
N ARG A 178 -7.10 6.39 3.06
CA ARG A 178 -6.04 7.34 3.32
C ARG A 178 -4.69 6.81 2.81
N GLY A 179 -3.94 7.65 2.10
CA GLY A 179 -2.57 7.41 1.70
C GLY A 179 -1.64 7.32 2.90
N ALA A 180 -0.60 6.51 2.77
CA ALA A 180 0.38 6.29 3.82
C ALA A 180 1.77 6.39 3.19
N GLN A 181 2.61 7.23 3.79
CA GLN A 181 3.98 7.45 3.33
C GLN A 181 4.98 7.18 4.46
N MET A 182 6.18 6.75 4.10
CA MET A 182 7.33 6.67 5.01
C MET A 182 8.43 7.57 4.48
N ALA A 183 9.01 8.42 5.31
CA ALA A 183 10.23 9.14 4.99
C ALA A 183 11.35 8.64 5.87
N THR A 184 12.45 8.23 5.24
CA THR A 184 13.72 7.95 5.89
C THR A 184 14.68 9.10 5.68
N PHE A 185 15.61 9.24 6.62
CA PHE A 185 16.60 10.30 6.63
C PHE A 185 17.87 9.81 7.33
N ASP A 186 19.00 9.93 6.66
CA ASP A 186 20.32 9.60 7.19
C ASP A 186 20.63 10.43 8.45
N ILE A 187 21.07 9.76 9.51
CA ILE A 187 21.43 10.40 10.78
C ILE A 187 22.57 11.42 10.66
N SER A 188 23.41 11.31 9.62
CA SER A 188 24.55 12.19 9.35
C SER A 188 24.17 13.44 8.55
N HIS A 189 22.95 13.50 7.99
CA HIS A 189 22.54 14.62 7.17
C HIS A 189 22.47 15.92 8.00
N PRO A 190 22.98 17.07 7.52
CA PRO A 190 23.02 18.32 8.31
C PRO A 190 21.66 18.77 8.88
N ASP A 191 20.57 18.51 8.14
CA ASP A 191 19.20 18.86 8.55
C ASP A 191 18.52 17.81 9.46
N VAL A 192 19.24 16.78 9.92
CA VAL A 192 18.66 15.67 10.72
C VAL A 192 17.97 16.16 12.00
N THR A 193 18.52 17.18 12.64
CA THR A 193 17.96 17.71 13.89
C THR A 193 16.58 18.34 13.63
N ASP A 194 16.40 18.98 12.48
CA ASP A 194 15.11 19.53 12.06
C ASP A 194 14.14 18.40 11.69
N PHE A 195 14.62 17.34 11.02
CA PHE A 195 13.83 16.15 10.70
C PHE A 195 13.26 15.48 11.96
N ILE A 196 14.10 15.23 12.97
CA ILE A 196 13.69 14.64 14.26
C ILE A 196 12.61 15.50 14.95
N LYS A 197 12.70 16.82 14.82
CA LYS A 197 11.76 17.76 15.44
C LYS A 197 10.51 18.01 14.59
N ALA A 198 10.48 17.60 13.33
CA ALA A 198 9.48 18.06 12.35
C ALA A 198 8.03 17.82 12.79
N LYS A 199 7.76 16.72 13.49
CA LYS A 199 6.42 16.36 14.00
C LYS A 199 6.07 16.91 15.39
N ARG A 200 6.95 17.72 16.00
CA ARG A 200 6.59 18.48 17.21
C ARG A 200 5.59 19.60 16.90
N GLU A 201 5.61 20.08 15.66
CA GLU A 201 4.61 21.01 15.14
C GLU A 201 3.33 20.25 14.77
N ALA A 202 2.21 20.64 15.39
CA ALA A 202 0.93 19.97 15.17
C ALA A 202 0.48 20.11 13.70
N GLY A 203 0.22 18.98 13.06
CA GLY A 203 -0.31 18.93 11.68
C GLY A 203 0.74 18.94 10.58
N ARG A 204 2.03 19.16 10.89
CA ARG A 204 3.12 19.08 9.92
C ARG A 204 3.48 17.61 9.59
N LEU A 205 3.73 17.33 8.32
CA LEU A 205 4.08 16.00 7.78
C LEU A 205 3.12 14.89 8.26
N ARG A 206 1.81 15.19 8.32
CA ARG A 206 0.80 14.30 8.90
C ARG A 206 0.62 13.00 8.11
N GLN A 207 0.94 12.99 6.82
CA GLN A 207 0.82 11.83 5.94
C GLN A 207 2.04 10.89 5.98
N PHE A 208 3.10 11.30 6.67
CA PHE A 208 4.32 10.52 6.79
C PHE A 208 4.43 9.81 8.13
N ASN A 209 5.00 8.61 8.14
CA ASN A 209 5.84 8.14 9.24
C ASN A 209 7.29 8.59 8.97
N LEU A 210 8.04 8.89 10.03
CA LEU A 210 9.41 9.40 9.94
C LEU A 210 10.34 8.45 10.68
N SER A 211 11.45 8.06 10.06
CA SER A 211 12.49 7.24 10.67
C SER A 211 13.87 7.77 10.27
N CYS A 212 14.84 7.70 11.20
CA CYS A 212 16.24 7.89 10.84
C CYS A 212 16.84 6.55 10.38
N LEU A 213 17.78 6.60 9.43
CA LEU A 213 18.63 5.47 9.05
C LEU A 213 19.88 5.40 9.94
#